data_AF-A0A3S4F158-F1
#
_entry.id   AF-A0A3S4F158-F1
#
_cell.length_a   1.000
_cell.length_b   1.000
_cell.length_c   1.000
_cell.angle_alpha   90.00
_cell.angle_beta   90.00
_cell.angle_gamma   90.00
#
_symmetry.space_group_name_H-M   'P 1'
#
loop_
_entity.id
_entity.type
_entity.pdbx_description
1 polymer ?
#
loop_
_entity_poly.entity_id
_entity_poly.type
_entity_poly.pdbx_seq_one_letter_code
_entity_poly.pdbx_strand_id
1 'polypeptide(L)'
;MLKTTNILIVWQVPVRLALGHNHPDVLQSIQNVITSGLPLHTLDLTTPLKDQFSDYLLSLLPGAGEEYCLQFCGPSGADAVEAALKLAKKHTGRSGVISFSGGYHGMTHGALAVTGNLSPKAAINGMMPEVQFMPYPHQYRCPLGIGGEAGEKALTYYFENLINDVESGVRKPAAVILEAVQGEGGVNPAPVEWLQRIRKVTQEHGILLIIDEVQAWFRPYRQAVCL
;
A
#
# COMPACT_ATOMS: atom_id res chain seq x y z
N MET A 1 -5.78 -9.64 16.23
CA MET A 1 -6.47 -8.45 16.78
C MET A 1 -5.42 -7.34 16.67
N LEU A 2 -5.49 -6.47 15.65
CA LEU A 2 -4.47 -5.44 15.38
C LEU A 2 -4.45 -4.48 16.58
N LYS A 3 -3.48 -4.60 17.49
CA LYS A 3 -3.48 -3.85 18.75
C LYS A 3 -2.41 -2.77 18.88
N THR A 4 -1.48 -2.66 17.94
CA THR A 4 -0.35 -1.72 18.12
C THR A 4 0.04 -0.91 16.88
N THR A 5 -0.21 -1.40 15.66
CA THR A 5 0.12 -0.65 14.44
C THR A 5 -1.07 -0.62 13.48
N ASN A 6 -1.74 0.54 13.37
CA ASN A 6 -2.82 0.78 12.39
C ASN A 6 -2.27 0.97 10.96
N ILE A 7 -1.27 0.18 10.58
CA ILE A 7 -0.61 0.22 9.28
C ILE A 7 -0.74 -1.17 8.64
N LEU A 8 -1.19 -1.21 7.40
CA LEU A 8 -1.14 -2.39 6.55
C LEU A 8 -0.09 -2.13 5.48
N ILE A 9 0.90 -3.01 5.38
CA ILE A 9 1.93 -2.91 4.36
C ILE A 9 1.60 -3.92 3.26
N VAL A 10 1.34 -3.42 2.06
CA VAL A 10 1.09 -4.25 0.88
C VAL A 10 2.41 -4.48 0.18
N TRP A 11 2.74 -5.74 -0.03
CA TRP A 11 3.99 -6.14 -0.65
C TRP A 11 3.77 -7.24 -1.68
N GLN A 12 4.58 -7.19 -2.73
CA GLN A 12 4.73 -8.27 -3.70
C GLN A 12 6.22 -8.35 -4.09
N VAL A 13 6.67 -9.53 -4.49
CA VAL A 13 7.91 -9.64 -5.28
C VAL A 13 7.73 -8.79 -6.55
N PRO A 14 8.58 -7.78 -6.79
CA PRO A 14 8.29 -6.73 -7.74
C PRO A 14 8.23 -7.25 -9.18
N VAL A 15 7.41 -6.60 -10.01
CA VAL A 15 7.41 -6.73 -11.49
C VAL A 15 8.75 -6.29 -12.11
N ARG A 16 9.63 -5.68 -11.31
CA ARG A 16 11.01 -5.38 -11.67
C ARG A 16 11.90 -6.60 -11.42
N LEU A 17 12.62 -7.01 -12.46
CA LEU A 17 13.72 -7.97 -12.38
C LEU A 17 14.91 -7.36 -11.62
N ALA A 18 14.77 -7.23 -10.29
CA ALA A 18 15.78 -6.60 -9.43
C ALA A 18 17.16 -7.28 -9.52
N LEU A 19 17.17 -8.58 -9.83
CA LEU A 19 18.37 -9.39 -10.02
C LEU A 19 18.69 -9.65 -11.51
N GLY A 20 17.96 -9.03 -12.44
CA GLY A 20 18.07 -9.30 -13.86
C GLY A 20 17.41 -10.61 -14.30
N HIS A 21 17.59 -10.95 -15.58
CA HIS A 21 17.09 -12.20 -16.16
C HIS A 21 17.95 -13.38 -15.74
N ASN A 22 17.32 -14.50 -15.40
CA ASN A 22 17.99 -15.80 -15.22
C ASN A 22 19.14 -15.78 -14.21
N HIS A 23 18.99 -15.03 -13.10
CA HIS A 23 20.02 -14.98 -12.05
C HIS A 23 20.32 -16.41 -11.54
N PRO A 24 21.59 -16.88 -11.58
CA PRO A 24 21.93 -18.27 -11.27
C PRO A 24 21.37 -18.76 -9.93
N ASP A 25 21.45 -17.94 -8.88
CA ASP A 25 20.94 -18.30 -7.55
C ASP A 25 19.42 -18.49 -7.52
N VAL A 26 18.67 -17.72 -8.32
CA VAL A 26 17.21 -17.84 -8.41
C VAL A 26 16.85 -19.11 -9.16
N LEU A 27 17.53 -19.39 -10.28
CA LEU A 27 17.33 -20.61 -11.04
C LEU A 27 17.61 -21.86 -10.19
N GLN A 28 18.74 -21.87 -9.48
CA GLN A 28 19.10 -22.96 -8.60
C GLN A 28 18.07 -23.15 -7.48
N SER A 29 17.60 -22.06 -6.87
CA SER A 29 16.56 -22.11 -5.82
C SER A 29 15.25 -22.71 -6.33
N ILE A 30 14.80 -22.31 -7.53
CA ILE A 30 13.59 -22.85 -8.16
C ILE A 30 13.75 -24.36 -8.43
N GLN A 31 14.88 -24.77 -9.01
CA GLN A 31 15.15 -26.18 -9.31
C GLN A 31 15.18 -27.04 -8.04
N ASN A 32 15.81 -26.53 -6.97
CA ASN A 32 15.86 -27.20 -5.68
C ASN A 32 14.45 -27.42 -5.10
N VAL A 33 13.58 -26.40 -5.14
CA VAL A 33 12.21 -26.51 -4.63
C VAL A 33 11.40 -27.52 -5.45
N ILE A 34 11.44 -27.44 -6.78
CA ILE A 34 10.68 -28.35 -7.66
C ILE A 34 11.08 -29.81 -7.46
N THR A 35 12.37 -30.08 -7.24
CA THR A 35 12.90 -31.45 -7.10
C THR A 35 12.88 -31.98 -5.67
N SER A 36 12.67 -31.12 -4.66
CA SER A 36 12.70 -31.49 -3.24
C SER A 36 11.55 -32.40 -2.78
N GLY A 37 10.45 -32.49 -3.54
CA GLY A 37 9.22 -33.14 -3.11
C GLY A 37 8.42 -32.37 -2.06
N LEU A 38 8.80 -31.12 -1.75
CA LEU A 38 8.03 -30.24 -0.88
C LEU A 38 6.63 -29.99 -1.47
N PRO A 39 5.57 -29.97 -0.64
CA PRO A 39 4.24 -29.68 -1.11
C PRO A 39 4.15 -28.21 -1.56
N LEU A 40 3.63 -28.01 -2.77
CA LEU A 40 3.37 -26.70 -3.36
C LEU A 40 1.87 -26.39 -3.31
N HIS A 41 1.52 -25.11 -3.37
CA HIS A 41 0.12 -24.63 -3.35
C HIS A 41 -0.68 -25.11 -2.13
N THR A 42 -0.04 -25.15 -0.97
CA THR A 42 -0.71 -25.48 0.29
C THR A 42 -1.36 -24.24 0.89
N LEU A 43 -2.69 -24.22 0.89
CA LEU A 43 -3.46 -23.14 1.51
C LEU A 43 -3.17 -23.06 3.02
N ASP A 44 -3.40 -24.17 3.74
CA ASP A 44 -3.36 -24.21 5.20
C ASP A 44 -2.16 -24.97 5.79
N LEU A 45 -1.34 -25.63 4.94
CA LEU A 45 -0.15 -26.35 5.40
C LEU A 45 1.07 -25.43 5.34
N THR A 46 1.74 -25.25 6.47
CA THR A 46 3.05 -24.60 6.51
C THR A 46 4.18 -25.57 6.17
N THR A 47 5.31 -25.03 5.72
CA THR A 47 6.53 -25.79 5.45
C THR A 47 7.71 -25.10 6.15
N PRO A 48 8.77 -25.83 6.53
CA PRO A 48 9.96 -25.20 7.13
C PRO A 48 10.54 -24.07 6.27
N LEU A 49 10.45 -24.20 4.94
CA LEU A 49 10.87 -23.15 4.00
C LEU A 49 9.99 -21.89 4.12
N LYS A 50 8.67 -22.05 4.24
CA LYS A 50 7.72 -20.94 4.43
C LYS A 50 7.94 -20.25 5.78
N ASP A 51 8.20 -21.02 6.83
CA ASP A 51 8.47 -20.49 8.17
C ASP A 51 9.76 -19.65 8.15
N GLN A 52 10.86 -20.20 7.62
CA GLN A 52 12.13 -19.47 7.46
C GLN A 52 11.98 -18.20 6.62
N PHE A 53 11.23 -18.26 5.52
CA PHE A 53 10.96 -17.09 4.70
C PHE A 53 10.14 -16.04 5.45
N SER A 54 9.16 -16.46 6.25
CA SER A 54 8.33 -15.56 7.05
C SER A 54 9.16 -14.86 8.12
N ASP A 55 9.99 -15.60 8.85
CA ASP A 55 10.89 -15.05 9.87
C ASP A 55 11.87 -14.04 9.25
N TYR A 56 12.48 -14.39 8.12
CA TYR A 56 13.35 -13.49 7.39
C TYR A 56 12.62 -12.22 6.95
N LEU A 57 11.44 -12.34 6.33
CA LEU A 57 10.67 -11.19 5.84
C LEU A 57 10.28 -10.25 6.98
N LEU A 58 9.82 -10.79 8.10
CA LEU A 58 9.46 -10.02 9.29
C LEU A 58 10.69 -9.33 9.90
N SER A 59 11.88 -9.95 9.87
CA SER A 59 13.12 -9.33 10.33
C SER A 59 13.53 -8.08 9.53
N LEU A 60 13.02 -7.91 8.30
CA LEU A 60 13.30 -6.76 7.44
C LEU A 60 12.38 -5.57 7.70
N LEU A 61 11.33 -5.74 8.52
CA LEU A 61 10.42 -4.67 8.88
C LEU A 61 11.01 -3.80 9.99
N PRO A 62 10.77 -2.48 9.98
CA PRO A 62 11.17 -1.61 11.09
C PRO A 62 10.48 -2.03 12.40
N GLY A 63 11.03 -1.66 13.57
CA GLY A 63 10.34 -1.91 14.85
C GLY A 63 10.41 -3.35 15.36
N ALA A 64 11.55 -4.04 15.18
CA ALA A 64 11.80 -5.39 15.71
C ALA A 64 11.28 -5.56 17.16
N GLY A 65 10.16 -6.29 17.31
CA GLY A 65 9.42 -6.42 18.57
C GLY A 65 7.92 -6.11 18.48
N GLU A 66 7.42 -5.50 17.40
CA GLU A 66 5.98 -5.40 17.16
C GLU A 66 5.38 -6.73 16.65
N GLU A 67 4.13 -7.03 17.05
CA GLU A 67 3.36 -8.18 16.55
C GLU A 67 2.90 -7.94 15.10
N TYR A 68 3.83 -8.09 14.14
CA TYR A 68 3.48 -8.15 12.73
C TYR A 68 2.69 -9.42 12.41
N CYS A 69 1.65 -9.28 11.60
CA CYS A 69 0.91 -10.40 11.04
C CYS A 69 1.17 -10.46 9.54
N LEU A 70 1.62 -11.62 9.06
CA LEU A 70 1.87 -11.85 7.64
C LEU A 70 0.68 -12.58 7.00
N GLN A 71 0.21 -12.08 5.86
CA GLN A 71 -0.77 -12.75 5.01
C GLN A 71 -0.19 -12.96 3.62
N PHE A 72 0.00 -14.23 3.24
CA PHE A 72 0.33 -14.59 1.87
C PHE A 72 -0.94 -14.47 1.00
N CYS A 73 -0.91 -13.55 0.04
CA CYS A 73 -2.00 -13.34 -0.91
C CYS A 73 -1.72 -14.11 -2.21
N GLY A 74 -2.59 -13.93 -3.21
CA GLY A 74 -2.34 -14.42 -4.55
C GLY A 74 -1.04 -13.87 -5.17
N PRO A 75 -0.66 -14.35 -6.36
CA PRO A 75 0.65 -14.05 -6.94
C PRO A 75 0.82 -12.59 -7.40
N SER A 76 -0.22 -11.75 -7.31
CA SER A 76 -0.20 -10.36 -7.76
C SER A 76 -0.31 -9.34 -6.62
N GLY A 77 0.25 -8.14 -6.82
CA GLY A 77 0.09 -7.03 -5.89
C GLY A 77 -1.37 -6.59 -5.77
N ALA A 78 -2.17 -6.76 -6.83
CA ALA A 78 -3.59 -6.51 -6.80
C ALA A 78 -4.30 -7.42 -5.77
N ASP A 79 -3.92 -8.69 -5.65
CA ASP A 79 -4.46 -9.60 -4.64
C ASP A 79 -4.16 -9.12 -3.22
N ALA A 80 -2.96 -8.57 -3.00
CA ALA A 80 -2.55 -8.02 -1.72
C ALA A 80 -3.32 -6.72 -1.39
N VAL A 81 -3.56 -5.86 -2.38
CA VAL A 81 -4.44 -4.68 -2.21
C VAL A 81 -5.88 -5.12 -1.89
N GLU A 82 -6.44 -6.10 -2.59
CA GLU A 82 -7.78 -6.63 -2.30
C GLU A 82 -7.88 -7.16 -0.86
N ALA A 83 -6.87 -7.90 -0.40
CA ALA A 83 -6.80 -8.39 0.97
C ALA A 83 -6.74 -7.24 1.99
N ALA A 84 -5.89 -6.24 1.75
CA ALA A 84 -5.76 -5.08 2.63
C ALA A 84 -7.05 -4.25 2.71
N LEU A 85 -7.72 -4.01 1.58
CA LEU A 85 -9.01 -3.30 1.53
C LEU A 85 -10.09 -4.06 2.32
N LYS A 86 -10.19 -5.38 2.13
CA LYS A 86 -11.16 -6.22 2.86
C LYS A 86 -10.87 -6.24 4.35
N LEU A 87 -9.60 -6.40 4.74
CA LEU A 87 -9.19 -6.38 6.14
C LEU A 87 -9.53 -5.04 6.79
N ALA A 88 -9.28 -3.93 6.09
CA ALA A 88 -9.55 -2.62 6.63
C ALA A 88 -11.04 -2.35 6.86
N LYS A 89 -11.89 -2.71 5.88
CA LYS A 89 -13.35 -2.59 6.02
C LYS A 89 -13.89 -3.51 7.12
N LYS A 90 -13.39 -4.75 7.20
CA LYS A 90 -13.79 -5.71 8.24
C LYS A 90 -13.39 -5.23 9.64
N HIS A 91 -12.19 -4.67 9.79
CA HIS A 91 -11.68 -4.22 11.07
C HIS A 91 -12.39 -2.97 11.58
N THR A 92 -12.58 -1.97 10.70
CA THR A 92 -13.15 -0.67 11.08
C THR A 92 -14.68 -0.65 11.05
N GLY A 93 -15.32 -1.60 10.34
CA GLY A 93 -16.75 -1.58 10.06
C GLY A 93 -17.18 -0.48 9.07
N ARG A 94 -16.23 0.22 8.45
CA ARG A 94 -16.46 1.33 7.50
C ARG A 94 -16.28 0.82 6.06
N SER A 95 -16.91 1.50 5.10
CA SER A 95 -16.87 1.12 3.69
C SER A 95 -15.94 1.98 2.83
N GLY A 96 -15.80 3.26 3.18
CA GLY A 96 -15.06 4.24 2.38
C GLY A 96 -13.55 4.04 2.35
N VAL A 97 -12.91 4.46 1.27
CA VAL A 97 -11.45 4.42 1.09
C VAL A 97 -10.99 5.72 0.45
N ILE A 98 -9.94 6.33 0.99
CA ILE A 98 -9.26 7.44 0.33
C ILE A 98 -8.05 6.91 -0.42
N SER A 99 -7.92 7.30 -1.69
CA SER A 99 -6.75 7.05 -2.53
C SER A 99 -6.25 8.37 -3.14
N PHE A 100 -5.10 8.34 -3.82
CA PHE A 100 -4.47 9.54 -4.35
C PHE A 100 -4.34 9.55 -5.87
N SER A 101 -4.42 10.74 -6.46
CA SER A 101 -4.17 10.97 -7.89
C SER A 101 -2.79 10.44 -8.28
N GLY A 102 -2.67 9.79 -9.44
CA GLY A 102 -1.41 9.20 -9.91
C GLY A 102 -1.07 7.84 -9.30
N GLY A 103 -1.81 7.37 -8.29
CA GLY A 103 -1.54 6.08 -7.65
C GLY A 103 -1.87 4.89 -8.56
N TYR A 104 -1.12 3.81 -8.44
CA TYR A 104 -1.38 2.54 -9.11
C TYR A 104 -1.37 1.39 -8.11
N HIS A 105 -2.53 0.75 -7.93
CA HIS A 105 -2.73 -0.27 -6.91
C HIS A 105 -3.14 -1.62 -7.48
N GLY A 106 -3.10 -1.77 -8.82
CA GLY A 106 -3.42 -3.00 -9.53
C GLY A 106 -4.69 -2.93 -10.38
N MET A 107 -5.08 -4.11 -10.89
CA MET A 107 -6.04 -4.26 -11.98
C MET A 107 -7.24 -5.17 -11.65
N THR A 108 -7.32 -5.74 -10.44
CA THR A 108 -8.56 -6.38 -9.96
C THR A 108 -9.59 -5.31 -9.64
N HIS A 109 -10.89 -5.66 -9.53
CA HIS A 109 -11.97 -4.67 -9.48
C HIS A 109 -11.84 -3.65 -8.33
N GLY A 110 -11.45 -4.09 -7.12
CA GLY A 110 -11.25 -3.23 -5.96
C GLY A 110 -9.95 -2.43 -6.04
N ALA A 111 -8.85 -3.10 -6.42
CA ALA A 111 -7.55 -2.46 -6.67
C ALA A 111 -7.63 -1.37 -7.75
N LEU A 112 -8.29 -1.65 -8.87
CA LEU A 112 -8.51 -0.72 -9.96
C LEU A 112 -9.40 0.46 -9.54
N ALA A 113 -10.34 0.25 -8.62
CA ALA A 113 -11.18 1.34 -8.11
C ALA A 113 -10.35 2.40 -7.39
N VAL A 114 -9.31 1.98 -6.68
CA VAL A 114 -8.38 2.88 -5.96
C VAL A 114 -7.20 3.33 -6.83
N THR A 115 -6.96 2.76 -8.01
CA THR A 115 -5.99 3.28 -9.00
C THR A 115 -6.43 4.64 -9.57
N GLY A 116 -5.51 5.62 -9.60
CA GLY A 116 -5.77 7.00 -10.03
C GLY A 116 -5.80 7.21 -11.55
N ASN A 117 -5.22 6.31 -12.34
CA ASN A 117 -5.29 6.38 -13.80
C ASN A 117 -6.72 6.07 -14.29
N LEU A 118 -7.30 6.98 -15.08
CA LEU A 118 -8.67 6.84 -15.58
C LEU A 118 -8.78 5.85 -16.75
N SER A 119 -7.74 5.76 -17.59
CA SER A 119 -7.74 4.93 -18.80
C SER A 119 -8.18 3.48 -18.56
N PRO A 120 -7.59 2.73 -17.59
CA PRO A 120 -7.94 1.33 -17.38
C PRO A 120 -9.35 1.12 -16.79
N LYS A 121 -9.97 2.14 -16.17
CA LYS A 121 -11.32 2.03 -15.58
C LYS A 121 -12.42 2.73 -16.38
N ALA A 122 -12.08 3.47 -17.44
CA ALA A 122 -13.05 4.26 -18.22
C ALA A 122 -14.17 3.40 -18.84
N ALA A 123 -13.85 2.18 -19.26
CA ALA A 123 -14.82 1.25 -19.87
C ALA A 123 -15.52 0.33 -18.86
N ILE A 124 -15.23 0.45 -17.56
CA ILE A 124 -15.73 -0.45 -16.53
C ILE A 124 -16.77 0.27 -15.68
N ASN A 125 -18.01 -0.20 -15.77
CA ASN A 125 -19.12 0.32 -14.97
C ASN A 125 -19.15 -0.33 -13.59
N GLY A 126 -19.68 0.38 -12.59
CA GLY A 126 -19.91 -0.19 -11.25
C GLY A 126 -18.64 -0.52 -10.48
N MET A 127 -17.64 0.39 -10.50
CA MET A 127 -16.45 0.29 -9.65
C MET A 127 -16.82 0.18 -8.17
N MET A 128 -15.88 -0.32 -7.34
CA MET A 128 -16.06 -0.37 -5.89
C MET A 128 -16.50 1.03 -5.38
N PRO A 129 -17.64 1.12 -4.68
CA PRO A 129 -18.18 2.42 -4.26
C PRO A 129 -17.37 3.01 -3.10
N GLU A 130 -17.64 4.29 -2.80
CA GLU A 130 -17.06 5.04 -1.69
C GLU A 130 -15.53 5.16 -1.75
N VAL A 131 -14.97 5.26 -2.96
CA VAL A 131 -13.57 5.66 -3.18
C VAL A 131 -13.50 7.16 -3.40
N GLN A 132 -12.83 7.87 -2.50
CA GLN A 132 -12.56 9.30 -2.61
C GLN A 132 -11.12 9.52 -3.04
N PHE A 133 -10.91 10.27 -4.13
CA PHE A 133 -9.56 10.62 -4.58
C PHE A 133 -9.13 11.97 -4.02
N MET A 134 -7.89 12.03 -3.56
CA MET A 134 -7.23 13.26 -3.13
C MET A 134 -5.98 13.55 -3.98
N PRO A 135 -5.60 14.82 -4.14
CA PRO A 135 -4.36 15.18 -4.81
C PRO A 135 -3.13 14.64 -4.07
N TYR A 136 -2.22 13.99 -4.78
CA TYR A 136 -0.91 13.57 -4.25
C TYR A 136 0.09 14.74 -4.35
N PRO A 137 0.97 14.95 -3.36
CA PRO A 137 1.99 15.99 -3.43
C PRO A 137 2.96 15.76 -4.57
N HIS A 138 3.19 16.80 -5.38
CA HIS A 138 4.13 16.75 -6.49
C HIS A 138 4.90 18.08 -6.54
N GLN A 139 6.22 18.02 -6.37
CA GLN A 139 7.05 19.24 -6.32
C GLN A 139 7.12 19.95 -7.68
N TYR A 140 7.26 19.19 -8.77
CA TYR A 140 7.37 19.73 -10.13
C TYR A 140 6.01 20.08 -10.77
N ARG A 141 4.97 19.25 -10.57
CA ARG A 141 3.61 19.48 -11.11
C ARG A 141 2.57 19.52 -10.00
N CYS A 142 2.74 20.47 -9.08
CA CYS A 142 1.83 20.61 -7.95
C CYS A 142 0.37 20.73 -8.44
N PRO A 143 -0.54 19.86 -7.97
CA PRO A 143 -1.92 19.84 -8.43
C PRO A 143 -2.70 21.12 -8.06
N LEU A 144 -2.18 21.92 -7.13
CA LEU A 144 -2.73 23.21 -6.73
C LEU A 144 -2.13 24.40 -7.50
N GLY A 145 -1.14 24.18 -8.37
CA GLY A 145 -0.48 25.23 -9.15
C GLY A 145 0.46 26.16 -8.38
N ILE A 146 0.59 26.01 -7.05
CA ILE A 146 1.45 26.86 -6.20
C ILE A 146 2.88 26.32 -6.01
N GLY A 147 3.05 24.99 -5.99
CA GLY A 147 4.37 24.37 -5.90
C GLY A 147 5.07 24.51 -4.54
N GLY A 148 6.20 23.83 -4.41
CA GLY A 148 7.09 23.89 -3.24
C GLY A 148 6.41 23.57 -1.91
N GLU A 149 7.02 24.07 -0.83
CA GLU A 149 6.56 23.89 0.55
C GLU A 149 5.12 24.40 0.77
N ALA A 150 4.74 25.48 0.09
CA ALA A 150 3.36 26.01 0.15
C ALA A 150 2.34 25.02 -0.41
N GLY A 151 2.67 24.35 -1.53
CA GLY A 151 1.88 23.27 -2.11
C GLY A 151 1.75 22.08 -1.18
N GLU A 152 2.85 21.66 -0.57
CA GLU A 152 2.87 20.55 0.38
C GLU A 152 2.01 20.85 1.62
N LYS A 153 2.15 22.04 2.21
CA LYS A 153 1.32 22.50 3.34
C LYS A 153 -0.16 22.59 2.99
N ALA A 154 -0.49 23.14 1.82
CA ALA A 154 -1.88 23.26 1.39
C ALA A 154 -2.54 21.90 1.17
N LEU A 155 -1.83 20.94 0.58
CA LEU A 155 -2.31 19.56 0.40
C LEU A 155 -2.47 18.83 1.73
N THR A 156 -1.51 19.02 2.64
CA THR A 156 -1.57 18.48 4.00
C THR A 156 -2.79 19.01 4.74
N TYR A 157 -2.98 20.34 4.74
CA TYR A 157 -4.14 21.01 5.33
C TYR A 157 -5.45 20.55 4.70
N TYR A 158 -5.50 20.38 3.37
CA TYR A 158 -6.69 19.92 2.69
C TYR A 158 -7.11 18.51 3.14
N PHE A 159 -6.15 17.58 3.28
CA PHE A 159 -6.40 16.25 3.84
C PHE A 159 -6.91 16.32 5.28
N GLU A 160 -6.22 17.08 6.14
CA GLU A 160 -6.62 17.25 7.53
C GLU A 160 -8.02 17.82 7.67
N ASN A 161 -8.35 18.86 6.92
CA ASN A 161 -9.64 19.51 6.96
C ASN A 161 -10.73 18.56 6.46
N LEU A 162 -10.50 17.88 5.33
CA LEU A 162 -11.47 16.90 4.79
C LEU A 162 -11.83 15.84 5.84
N ILE A 163 -10.83 15.34 6.56
CA ILE A 163 -11.05 14.34 7.59
C ILE A 163 -11.72 14.99 8.81
N ASN A 164 -11.23 16.11 9.34
CA ASN A 164 -11.69 16.68 10.61
C ASN A 164 -13.06 17.36 10.54
N ASP A 165 -13.41 17.92 9.40
CA ASP A 165 -14.66 18.67 9.21
C ASP A 165 -15.86 17.71 9.16
N VAL A 166 -16.79 17.91 10.09
CA VAL A 166 -18.03 17.12 10.20
C VAL A 166 -19.01 17.42 9.06
N GLU A 167 -18.87 18.57 8.41
CA GLU A 167 -19.65 19.00 7.25
C GLU A 167 -18.90 18.80 5.92
N SER A 168 -17.79 18.05 5.92
CA SER A 168 -16.99 17.81 4.70
C SER A 168 -17.73 17.02 3.60
N GLY A 169 -18.86 16.40 3.95
CA GLY A 169 -19.60 15.48 3.08
C GLY A 169 -18.93 14.11 2.89
N VAL A 170 -17.74 13.88 3.49
CA VAL A 170 -16.99 12.62 3.39
C VAL A 170 -17.05 11.88 4.72
N ARG A 171 -17.67 10.71 4.72
CA ARG A 171 -17.67 9.83 5.91
C ARG A 171 -16.24 9.39 6.21
N LYS A 172 -15.92 9.21 7.50
CA LYS A 172 -14.63 8.65 7.92
C LYS A 172 -14.38 7.32 7.19
N PRO A 173 -13.29 7.18 6.41
CA PRO A 173 -13.02 5.97 5.65
C PRO A 173 -12.55 4.83 6.55
N ALA A 174 -12.62 3.61 6.03
CA ALA A 174 -11.94 2.44 6.58
C ALA A 174 -10.43 2.57 6.46
N ALA A 175 -9.97 3.06 5.29
CA ALA A 175 -8.55 3.17 5.00
C ALA A 175 -8.20 4.40 4.16
N VAL A 176 -6.95 4.81 4.29
CA VAL A 176 -6.22 5.63 3.32
C VAL A 176 -5.17 4.73 2.69
N ILE A 177 -5.14 4.62 1.36
CA ILE A 177 -4.12 3.86 0.62
C ILE A 177 -3.22 4.82 -0.17
N LEU A 178 -1.91 4.62 -0.07
CA LEU A 178 -0.92 5.41 -0.81
C LEU A 178 0.37 4.63 -1.06
N GLU A 179 1.11 5.05 -2.08
CA GLU A 179 2.52 4.69 -2.29
C GLU A 179 3.40 5.75 -1.62
N ALA A 180 4.47 5.37 -0.91
CA ALA A 180 5.43 6.36 -0.39
C ALA A 180 6.23 7.03 -1.52
N VAL A 181 6.43 6.29 -2.61
CA VAL A 181 6.97 6.78 -3.88
C VAL A 181 6.09 6.23 -4.99
N GLN A 182 5.30 7.09 -5.64
CA GLN A 182 4.48 6.66 -6.77
C GLN A 182 5.37 6.24 -7.93
N GLY A 183 5.25 5.01 -8.42
CA GLY A 183 5.99 4.56 -9.60
C GLY A 183 5.32 5.00 -10.89
N GLU A 184 4.13 4.44 -11.18
CA GLU A 184 3.35 4.79 -12.39
C GLU A 184 2.85 6.24 -12.38
N GLY A 185 2.74 6.85 -11.20
CA GLY A 185 2.44 8.28 -11.03
C GLY A 185 3.58 9.22 -11.46
N GLY A 186 4.70 8.69 -11.95
CA GLY A 186 5.82 9.47 -12.50
C GLY A 186 7.06 9.50 -11.62
N VAL A 187 7.34 8.43 -10.87
CA VAL A 187 8.50 8.34 -9.96
C VAL A 187 8.53 9.51 -8.97
N ASN A 188 7.40 9.71 -8.27
CA ASN A 188 7.15 10.89 -7.46
C ASN A 188 7.19 10.54 -5.96
N PRO A 189 8.28 10.88 -5.23
CA PRO A 189 8.37 10.64 -3.79
C PRO A 189 7.47 11.60 -3.01
N ALA A 190 6.74 11.09 -2.02
CA ALA A 190 6.04 11.97 -1.08
C ALA A 190 7.04 12.70 -0.17
N PRO A 191 6.76 13.97 0.20
CA PRO A 191 7.45 14.62 1.30
C PRO A 191 7.28 13.84 2.61
N VAL A 192 8.36 13.71 3.39
CA VAL A 192 8.36 12.97 4.65
C VAL A 192 7.36 13.55 5.65
N GLU A 193 7.33 14.87 5.80
CA GLU A 193 6.41 15.56 6.70
C GLU A 193 4.94 15.31 6.32
N TRP A 194 4.65 15.26 5.02
CA TRP A 194 3.31 14.93 4.52
C TRP A 194 2.92 13.50 4.95
N LEU A 195 3.79 12.51 4.73
CA LEU A 195 3.54 11.12 5.14
C LEU A 195 3.29 10.99 6.65
N GLN A 196 4.13 11.62 7.47
CA GLN A 196 3.98 11.65 8.93
C GLN A 196 2.65 12.28 9.34
N ARG A 197 2.22 13.33 8.65
CA ARG A 197 0.96 13.99 8.95
C ARG A 197 -0.27 13.17 8.54
N ILE A 198 -0.25 12.52 7.37
CA ILE A 198 -1.26 11.53 7.00
C ILE A 198 -1.33 10.42 8.05
N ARG A 199 -0.19 9.91 8.51
CA ARG A 199 -0.11 8.88 9.55
C ARG A 199 -0.74 9.34 10.86
N LYS A 200 -0.39 10.55 11.33
CA LYS A 200 -0.96 11.12 12.56
C LYS A 200 -2.48 11.26 12.47
N VAL A 201 -3.00 11.82 11.39
CA VAL A 201 -4.45 12.03 11.21
C VAL A 201 -5.20 10.71 11.09
N THR A 202 -4.66 9.74 10.34
CA THR A 202 -5.29 8.41 10.22
C THR A 202 -5.35 7.70 11.57
N GLN A 203 -4.30 7.80 12.37
CA GLN A 203 -4.26 7.27 13.73
C GLN A 203 -5.30 7.94 14.65
N GLU A 204 -5.37 9.27 14.67
CA GLU A 204 -6.30 10.06 15.49
C GLU A 204 -7.78 9.71 15.23
N HIS A 205 -8.12 9.23 14.03
CA HIS A 205 -9.49 8.89 13.64
C HIS A 205 -9.78 7.39 13.50
N GLY A 206 -8.84 6.53 13.88
CA GLY A 206 -8.96 5.08 13.73
C GLY A 206 -9.18 4.65 12.27
N ILE A 207 -8.55 5.37 11.34
CA ILE A 207 -8.49 5.03 9.92
C ILE A 207 -7.22 4.20 9.71
N LEU A 208 -7.32 3.08 8.99
CA LEU A 208 -6.14 2.29 8.68
C LEU A 208 -5.31 2.95 7.57
N LEU A 209 -4.00 2.98 7.74
CA LEU A 209 -3.09 3.46 6.70
C LEU A 209 -2.54 2.25 5.94
N ILE A 210 -2.84 2.16 4.64
CA ILE A 210 -2.31 1.15 3.74
C ILE A 210 -1.16 1.76 2.96
N ILE A 211 0.05 1.21 3.13
CA ILE A 211 1.21 1.60 2.34
C ILE A 211 1.46 0.55 1.28
N ASP A 212 1.28 0.96 0.02
CA ASP A 212 1.56 0.14 -1.15
C ASP A 212 3.04 0.21 -1.51
N GLU A 213 3.77 -0.85 -1.15
CA GLU A 213 5.19 -1.01 -1.40
C GLU A 213 5.49 -2.01 -2.53
N VAL A 214 4.48 -2.39 -3.33
CA VAL A 214 4.65 -3.37 -4.43
C VAL A 214 5.80 -2.99 -5.35
N GLN A 215 5.96 -1.69 -5.63
CA GLN A 215 7.05 -1.19 -6.47
C GLN A 215 8.25 -0.68 -5.65
N ALA A 216 8.03 -0.06 -4.49
CA ALA A 216 9.04 0.76 -3.81
C ALA A 216 9.84 0.05 -2.71
N TRP A 217 9.50 -1.22 -2.37
CA TRP A 217 10.00 -1.98 -1.22
C TRP A 217 11.48 -1.77 -0.87
N PHE A 218 12.42 -1.66 -1.81
CA PHE A 218 13.86 -1.57 -1.50
C PHE A 218 14.45 -0.16 -1.34
N ARG A 219 13.64 0.91 -1.23
CA ARG A 219 14.16 2.29 -1.11
C ARG A 219 14.17 2.78 0.35
N PRO A 220 15.08 3.72 0.71
CA PRO A 220 15.27 4.21 2.08
C PRO A 220 14.09 4.99 2.70
N TYR A 221 12.91 5.05 2.06
CA TYR A 221 11.74 5.78 2.54
C TYR A 221 10.92 5.02 3.61
N ARG A 222 11.29 3.78 3.94
CA ARG A 222 10.56 2.91 4.90
C ARG A 222 10.37 3.52 6.30
N GLN A 223 11.32 4.33 6.76
CA GLN A 223 11.27 4.91 8.11
C GLN A 223 10.27 6.06 8.23
N ALA A 224 9.91 6.72 7.13
CA ALA A 224 9.09 7.93 7.18
C ALA A 224 7.63 7.68 7.62
N VAL A 225 7.13 6.44 7.47
CA VAL A 225 5.73 6.08 7.74
C VAL A 225 5.56 5.19 8.98
N CYS A 226 6.62 4.50 9.39
CA CYS A 226 6.61 3.60 10.54
C CYS A 226 7.08 4.26 11.85
N LEU A 227 7.28 5.58 11.85
CA LEU A 227 7.59 6.41 13.02
C LEU A 227 6.35 7.17 13.50
#